data_AF-A0A1C7MDA8-F1
#
_entry.id   AF-A0A1C7MDA8-F1
#
_cell.length_a   1.000
_cell.length_b   1.000
_cell.length_c   1.000
_cell.angle_alpha   90.00
_cell.angle_beta   90.00
_cell.angle_gamma   90.00
#
_symmetry.space_group_name_H-M   'P 1'
#
loop_
_entity.id
_entity.type
_entity.pdbx_description
1 polymer ?
#
loop_
_entity_poly.entity_id
_entity_poly.type
_entity_poly.pdbx_seq_one_letter_code
_entity_poly.pdbx_strand_id
1 'polypeptide(L)'
;MAITKKNCDKQAELDAEIKQWFDDAVALLKHLSDKFGKNADYYLNQMFSGALRLRNSRQPNAYNAWSHHIAKEANEASQASPSNLLDLQQEKIDDYYDLTEEQREQYVNELVDQRQSRSTSLRTTQRGRTQDVNNVCGKIVDLLLSLKQYVGIEAFFCIFRNSPNFHMSPRWYFTLEQINQYLATMIQRWEIDKIGAMVEAFAIAGCNYMNLLRNSKLKAAFLKASICDKINAMLVEITGNSKAVMNYASFESEIVLRYRIQLIGWTADKWTNPSELSNAVAPLQQLLDAIENGACRFEHLASHEFTARKKKYDEDVAAGRVA
;
A
#
# COMPACT_ATOMS: atom_id res chain seq x y z
N MET A 1 -14.89 8.59 29.38
CA MET A 1 -15.48 7.45 28.64
C MET A 1 -16.41 7.88 27.50
N ALA A 2 -17.29 8.88 27.67
CA ALA A 2 -18.18 9.34 26.58
C ALA A 2 -17.45 9.99 25.38
N ILE A 3 -16.34 10.70 25.61
CA ILE A 3 -15.53 11.34 24.56
C ILE A 3 -14.79 10.30 23.69
N THR A 4 -14.30 9.22 24.33
CA THR A 4 -13.58 8.13 23.65
C THR A 4 -14.50 7.31 22.77
N LYS A 5 -15.74 7.05 23.24
CA LYS A 5 -16.77 6.36 22.44
C LYS A 5 -17.20 7.19 21.24
N LYS A 6 -17.45 8.48 21.44
CA LYS A 6 -17.81 9.42 20.36
C LYS A 6 -16.71 9.58 19.29
N ASN A 7 -15.43 9.47 19.67
CA ASN A 7 -14.33 9.47 18.72
C ASN A 7 -14.19 8.12 17.99
N CYS A 8 -14.47 7.01 18.66
CA CYS A 8 -14.49 5.68 18.04
C CYS A 8 -15.65 5.54 17.05
N ASP A 9 -16.84 6.05 17.40
CA ASP A 9 -18.02 6.07 16.53
C ASP A 9 -17.77 6.96 15.30
N LYS A 10 -17.17 8.15 15.48
CA LYS A 10 -16.76 9.02 14.35
C LYS A 10 -15.69 8.39 13.46
N GLN A 11 -14.74 7.68 14.06
CA GLN A 11 -13.70 6.99 13.28
C GLN A 11 -14.31 5.84 12.48
N ALA A 12 -15.25 5.09 13.06
CA ALA A 12 -15.98 4.03 12.38
C ALA A 12 -16.87 4.57 11.25
N GLU A 13 -17.54 5.71 11.45
CA GLU A 13 -18.29 6.41 10.40
C GLU A 13 -17.37 6.86 9.26
N LEU A 14 -16.21 7.45 9.58
CA LEU A 14 -15.23 7.90 8.61
C LEU A 14 -14.63 6.71 7.83
N ASP A 15 -14.31 5.61 8.50
CA ASP A 15 -13.79 4.40 7.86
C ASP A 15 -14.86 3.75 6.96
N ALA A 16 -16.14 3.81 7.34
CA ALA A 16 -17.25 3.34 6.52
C ALA A 16 -17.45 4.21 5.26
N GLU A 17 -17.39 5.53 5.39
CA GLU A 17 -17.47 6.46 4.25
C GLU A 17 -16.27 6.30 3.30
N ILE A 18 -15.06 6.13 3.83
CA ILE A 18 -13.86 5.85 3.02
C ILE A 18 -14.03 4.54 2.26
N LYS A 19 -14.54 3.48 2.93
CA LYS A 19 -14.76 2.19 2.28
C LYS A 19 -15.80 2.29 1.17
N GLN A 20 -16.91 2.99 1.42
CA GLN A 20 -17.94 3.24 0.40
C GLN A 20 -17.38 4.01 -0.79
N TRP A 21 -16.54 5.03 -0.54
CA TRP A 21 -15.86 5.76 -1.61
C TRP A 21 -14.93 4.85 -2.45
N PHE A 22 -14.21 3.93 -1.82
CA PHE A 22 -13.40 2.94 -2.54
C PHE A 22 -14.27 1.99 -3.38
N ASP A 23 -15.39 1.51 -2.83
CA ASP A 23 -16.32 0.63 -3.55
C ASP A 23 -16.93 1.32 -4.78
N ASP A 24 -17.34 2.59 -4.62
CA ASP A 24 -17.86 3.42 -5.71
C ASP A 24 -16.80 3.68 -6.78
N ALA A 25 -15.55 3.96 -6.36
CA ALA A 25 -14.44 4.12 -7.29
C ALA A 25 -14.19 2.83 -8.08
N VAL A 26 -14.17 1.66 -7.44
CA VAL A 26 -14.01 0.35 -8.10
C VAL A 26 -15.15 0.08 -9.08
N ALA A 27 -16.40 0.39 -8.72
CA ALA A 27 -17.55 0.24 -9.61
C ALA A 27 -17.41 1.15 -10.86
N LEU A 28 -16.99 2.40 -10.66
CA LEU A 28 -16.76 3.35 -11.75
C LEU A 28 -15.63 2.91 -12.67
N LEU A 29 -14.56 2.33 -12.12
CA LEU A 29 -13.44 1.77 -12.90
C LEU A 29 -13.86 0.57 -13.76
N LYS A 30 -14.71 -0.31 -13.23
CA LYS A 30 -15.29 -1.41 -14.02
C LYS A 30 -16.16 -0.89 -15.15
N HIS A 31 -17.03 0.08 -14.87
CA HIS A 31 -17.85 0.71 -15.91
C HIS A 31 -16.99 1.39 -17.00
N LEU A 32 -15.90 2.07 -16.62
CA LEU A 32 -14.96 2.66 -17.59
C LEU A 32 -14.24 1.58 -18.42
N SER A 33 -13.87 0.47 -17.78
CA SER A 33 -13.28 -0.70 -18.45
C SER A 33 -14.22 -1.28 -19.50
N ASP A 34 -15.49 -1.49 -19.13
CA ASP A 34 -16.50 -2.04 -20.04
C ASP A 34 -16.83 -1.09 -21.19
N LYS A 35 -16.91 0.22 -20.90
CA LYS A 35 -17.29 1.24 -21.88
C LYS A 35 -16.19 1.56 -22.89
N PHE A 36 -14.93 1.52 -22.47
CA PHE A 36 -13.79 2.01 -23.27
C PHE A 36 -12.73 0.93 -23.56
N GLY A 37 -12.95 -0.31 -23.10
CA GLY A 37 -12.22 -1.51 -23.53
C GLY A 37 -10.79 -1.66 -23.00
N LYS A 38 -10.39 -0.91 -21.96
CA LYS A 38 -9.08 -1.04 -21.31
C LYS A 38 -9.23 -1.62 -19.91
N ASN A 39 -8.19 -2.27 -19.38
CA ASN A 39 -8.20 -2.85 -18.03
C ASN A 39 -8.55 -1.78 -16.95
N ALA A 40 -9.35 -2.12 -15.94
CA ALA A 40 -9.66 -1.27 -14.78
C ALA A 40 -8.40 -0.66 -14.13
N ASP A 41 -7.28 -1.39 -14.08
CA ASP A 41 -6.00 -0.87 -13.57
C ASP A 41 -5.48 0.34 -14.36
N TYR A 42 -5.77 0.43 -15.65
CA TYR A 42 -5.43 1.58 -16.49
C TYR A 42 -6.14 2.84 -15.98
N TYR A 43 -7.44 2.73 -15.68
CA TYR A 43 -8.26 3.83 -15.17
C TYR A 43 -7.96 4.16 -13.71
N LEU A 44 -7.56 3.17 -12.90
CA LEU A 44 -7.15 3.37 -11.51
C LEU A 44 -5.89 4.24 -11.45
N ASN A 45 -4.87 3.86 -12.22
CA ASN A 45 -3.64 4.65 -12.36
C ASN A 45 -3.92 6.06 -12.89
N GLN A 46 -4.94 6.21 -13.75
CA GLN A 46 -5.37 7.50 -14.27
C GLN A 46 -6.00 8.40 -13.19
N MET A 47 -6.81 7.86 -12.29
CA MET A 47 -7.42 8.60 -11.19
C MET A 47 -6.38 9.12 -10.18
N PHE A 48 -5.43 8.27 -9.78
CA PHE A 48 -4.42 8.65 -8.77
C PHE A 48 -3.28 9.53 -9.30
N SER A 49 -2.94 9.43 -10.58
CA SER A 49 -1.92 10.31 -11.19
C SER A 49 -2.38 11.76 -11.36
N GLY A 50 -3.69 12.00 -11.50
CA GLY A 50 -4.26 13.35 -11.56
C GLY A 50 -4.34 14.06 -10.21
N ALA A 51 -4.50 13.31 -9.11
CA ALA A 51 -4.74 13.86 -7.78
C ALA A 51 -3.60 14.79 -7.27
N LEU A 52 -2.33 14.43 -7.53
CA LEU A 52 -1.20 15.29 -7.15
C LEU A 52 -1.13 16.61 -7.94
N ARG A 53 -1.62 16.61 -9.19
CA ARG A 53 -1.60 17.79 -10.07
C ARG A 53 -2.66 18.82 -9.67
N LEU A 54 -3.82 18.35 -9.21
CA LEU A 54 -4.90 19.19 -8.68
C LEU A 54 -4.48 19.97 -7.43
N ARG A 55 -3.66 19.37 -6.55
CA ARG A 55 -3.30 19.97 -5.25
C ARG A 55 -2.23 21.08 -5.33
N ASN A 56 -1.35 21.05 -6.33
CA ASN A 56 -0.17 21.94 -6.41
C ASN A 56 -0.22 22.95 -7.58
N SER A 57 -1.36 23.08 -8.26
CA SER A 57 -1.47 24.04 -9.37
C SER A 57 -1.58 25.48 -8.84
N ARG A 58 -0.56 26.31 -9.11
CA ARG A 58 -0.60 27.75 -8.85
C ARG A 58 -1.64 28.41 -9.76
N GLN A 59 -2.50 29.27 -9.20
CA GLN A 59 -3.49 30.01 -9.98
C GLN A 59 -2.80 30.80 -11.12
N PRO A 60 -3.34 30.76 -12.35
CA PRO A 60 -2.79 31.52 -13.46
C PRO A 60 -2.97 33.02 -13.22
N ASN A 61 -1.93 33.78 -13.53
CA ASN A 61 -1.91 35.24 -13.49
C ASN A 61 -1.89 35.75 -14.94
N ALA A 62 -2.47 36.93 -15.21
CA ALA A 62 -2.52 37.58 -16.53
C ALA A 62 -1.14 37.62 -17.21
N TYR A 63 -0.08 37.97 -16.46
CA TYR A 63 1.30 37.97 -16.97
C TYR A 63 1.79 36.58 -17.43
N ASN A 64 1.50 35.55 -16.63
CA ASN A 64 1.89 34.17 -16.98
C ASN A 64 1.07 33.64 -18.18
N ALA A 65 -0.17 34.09 -18.31
CA ALA A 65 -1.04 33.75 -19.42
C ALA A 65 -0.59 34.38 -20.73
N TRP A 66 -0.30 35.69 -20.71
CA TRP A 66 0.29 36.41 -21.82
C TRP A 66 1.64 35.80 -22.24
N SER A 67 2.55 35.56 -21.31
CA SER A 67 3.86 34.96 -21.63
C SER A 67 3.73 33.57 -22.26
N HIS A 68 2.75 32.77 -21.85
CA HIS A 68 2.49 31.47 -22.46
C HIS A 68 1.91 31.60 -23.87
N HIS A 69 1.03 32.59 -24.11
CA HIS A 69 0.46 32.89 -25.42
C HIS A 69 1.55 33.31 -26.42
N ILE A 70 2.41 34.27 -26.06
CA ILE A 70 3.54 34.72 -26.89
C ILE A 70 4.49 33.57 -27.22
N ALA A 71 4.81 32.73 -26.22
CA ALA A 71 5.65 31.56 -26.44
C ALA A 71 5.00 30.54 -27.38
N LYS A 72 3.67 30.40 -27.34
CA LYS A 72 2.92 29.52 -28.24
C LYS A 72 2.95 30.07 -29.68
N GLU A 73 2.67 31.35 -29.88
CA GLU A 73 2.75 32.00 -31.20
C GLU A 73 4.16 31.89 -31.81
N ALA A 74 5.21 32.13 -31.00
CA ALA A 74 6.59 32.02 -31.46
C ALA A 74 6.97 30.59 -31.86
N ASN A 75 6.49 29.58 -31.11
CA ASN A 75 6.72 28.16 -31.42
C ASN A 75 5.89 27.66 -32.63
N GLU A 76 4.75 28.28 -32.92
CA GLU A 76 3.95 27.99 -34.11
C GLU A 76 4.53 28.66 -35.37
N ALA A 77 5.16 29.83 -35.22
CA ALA A 77 5.82 30.56 -36.30
C ALA A 77 7.20 29.99 -36.69
N SER A 78 7.95 29.43 -35.74
CA SER A 78 9.27 28.82 -35.99
C SER A 78 9.20 27.29 -35.97
N GLN A 79 9.39 26.65 -37.14
CA GLN A 79 9.53 25.18 -37.24
C GLN A 79 10.86 24.64 -36.68
N ALA A 80 11.79 25.51 -36.26
CA ALA A 80 13.07 25.15 -35.69
C ALA A 80 13.19 25.71 -34.26
N SER A 81 13.50 24.82 -33.32
CA SER A 81 13.90 25.00 -31.91
C SER A 81 13.17 26.07 -31.09
N PRO A 82 12.66 25.74 -29.88
CA PRO A 82 11.93 26.71 -29.06
C PRO A 82 12.82 27.90 -28.69
N SER A 83 12.39 29.11 -29.05
CA SER A 83 13.05 30.36 -28.70
C SER A 83 13.10 30.54 -27.19
N ASN A 84 14.16 31.19 -26.68
CA ASN A 84 14.30 31.46 -25.26
C ASN A 84 13.19 32.41 -24.77
N LEU A 85 12.41 31.94 -23.79
CA LEU A 85 11.22 32.62 -23.29
C LEU A 85 11.53 34.00 -22.68
N LEU A 86 12.73 34.18 -22.12
CA LEU A 86 13.17 35.46 -21.53
C LEU A 86 13.40 36.54 -22.60
N ASP A 87 13.95 36.14 -23.75
CA ASP A 87 14.25 37.08 -24.84
C ASP A 87 12.95 37.53 -25.51
N LEU A 88 12.00 36.60 -25.71
CA LEU A 88 10.65 36.92 -26.19
C LEU A 88 9.85 37.81 -25.24
N GLN A 89 10.03 37.64 -23.92
CA GLN A 89 9.38 38.49 -22.91
C GLN A 89 9.93 39.91 -22.95
N GLN A 90 11.23 40.09 -23.17
CA GLN A 90 11.86 41.40 -23.25
C GLN A 90 11.46 42.16 -24.52
N GLU A 91 11.39 41.47 -25.66
CA GLU A 91 11.04 42.08 -26.95
C GLU A 91 9.59 42.56 -27.03
N LYS A 92 8.67 41.90 -26.31
CA LYS A 92 7.22 42.18 -26.39
C LYS A 92 6.62 42.72 -25.11
N ILE A 93 7.44 43.17 -24.15
CA ILE A 93 6.95 43.61 -22.85
C ILE A 93 5.98 44.80 -22.94
N ASP A 94 6.16 45.65 -23.94
CA ASP A 94 5.29 46.80 -24.21
C ASP A 94 3.89 46.35 -24.66
N ASP A 95 3.81 45.27 -25.45
CA ASP A 95 2.54 44.65 -25.85
C ASP A 95 1.73 44.19 -24.63
N TYR A 96 2.38 43.82 -23.52
CA TYR A 96 1.68 43.43 -22.29
C TYR A 96 1.01 44.62 -21.59
N TYR A 97 1.68 45.78 -21.58
CA TYR A 97 1.16 46.99 -20.95
C TYR A 97 -0.01 47.58 -21.76
N ASP A 98 -0.01 47.39 -23.07
CA ASP A 98 -1.08 47.81 -23.98
C ASP A 98 -2.31 46.88 -24.00
N LEU A 99 -2.27 45.74 -23.31
CA LEU A 99 -3.41 44.81 -23.22
C LEU A 99 -4.56 45.38 -22.40
N THR A 100 -5.75 45.33 -22.99
CA THR A 100 -7.02 45.59 -22.31
C THR A 100 -7.38 44.51 -21.29
N GLU A 101 -8.23 44.83 -20.31
CA GLU A 101 -8.67 43.87 -19.28
C GLU A 101 -9.37 42.65 -19.89
N GLU A 102 -10.17 42.83 -20.94
CA GLU A 102 -10.87 41.74 -21.66
C GLU A 102 -9.88 40.75 -22.31
N GLN A 103 -8.80 41.26 -22.91
CA GLN A 103 -7.76 40.41 -23.51
C GLN A 103 -6.95 39.65 -22.46
N ARG A 104 -6.71 40.27 -21.29
CA ARG A 104 -6.03 39.60 -20.16
C ARG A 104 -6.86 38.45 -19.63
N GLU A 105 -8.17 38.64 -19.47
CA GLU A 105 -9.09 37.57 -19.05
C GLU A 105 -9.18 36.45 -20.09
N GLN A 106 -9.21 36.80 -21.38
CA GLN A 106 -9.20 35.82 -22.46
C GLN A 106 -7.96 34.91 -22.40
N TYR A 107 -6.77 35.50 -22.20
CA TYR A 107 -5.54 34.70 -22.06
C TYR A 107 -5.55 33.82 -20.81
N VAL A 108 -6.07 34.32 -19.68
CA VAL A 108 -6.20 33.51 -18.45
C VAL A 108 -7.12 32.32 -18.70
N ASN A 109 -8.27 32.53 -19.34
CA ASN A 109 -9.22 31.46 -19.67
C ASN A 109 -8.62 30.44 -20.65
N GLU A 110 -7.96 30.89 -21.72
CA GLU A 110 -7.28 29.99 -22.65
C GLU A 110 -6.22 29.13 -21.95
N LEU A 111 -5.46 29.73 -21.03
CA LEU A 111 -4.45 29.00 -20.26
C LEU A 111 -5.09 28.04 -19.24
N VAL A 112 -6.22 28.39 -18.61
CA VAL A 112 -6.99 27.49 -17.74
C VAL A 112 -7.51 26.29 -18.54
N ASP A 113 -8.11 26.51 -19.70
CA ASP A 113 -8.61 25.46 -20.59
C ASP A 113 -7.47 24.56 -21.10
N GLN A 114 -6.31 25.12 -21.41
CA GLN A 114 -5.12 24.36 -21.77
C GLN A 114 -4.56 23.56 -20.59
N ARG A 115 -4.59 24.10 -19.36
CA ARG A 115 -4.19 23.35 -18.16
C ARG A 115 -5.17 22.22 -17.84
N GLN A 116 -6.47 22.47 -17.95
CA GLN A 116 -7.51 21.47 -17.72
C GLN A 116 -7.47 20.38 -18.80
N SER A 117 -7.30 20.74 -20.06
CA SER A 117 -7.11 19.76 -21.15
C SER A 117 -5.82 18.96 -20.99
N ARG A 118 -4.70 19.57 -20.53
CA ARG A 118 -3.46 18.84 -20.17
C ARG A 118 -3.61 17.96 -18.93
N SER A 119 -4.46 18.36 -17.98
CA SER A 119 -4.81 17.57 -16.78
C SER A 119 -5.63 16.35 -17.16
N THR A 120 -6.56 16.50 -18.10
CA THR A 120 -7.47 15.44 -18.59
C THR A 120 -6.81 14.56 -19.66
N SER A 121 -5.85 15.09 -20.44
CA SER A 121 -5.16 14.36 -21.49
C SER A 121 -4.00 13.54 -20.91
N LEU A 122 -4.22 12.24 -20.74
CA LEU A 122 -3.17 11.31 -20.37
C LEU A 122 -2.27 11.04 -21.56
N ARG A 123 -1.26 11.88 -21.70
CA ARG A 123 -0.01 11.45 -22.31
C ARG A 123 0.97 11.11 -21.21
N THR A 124 0.72 10.03 -20.47
CA THR A 124 1.79 9.35 -19.74
C THR A 124 2.64 8.59 -20.74
N THR A 125 3.30 9.34 -21.63
CA THR A 125 4.45 8.83 -22.36
C THR A 125 5.40 8.23 -21.33
N GLN A 126 6.10 7.16 -21.70
CA GLN A 126 7.09 6.55 -20.82
C GLN A 126 8.06 7.62 -20.26
N ARG A 127 8.44 8.59 -21.11
CA ARG A 127 9.25 9.76 -20.73
C ARG A 127 8.61 10.60 -19.62
N GLY A 128 7.31 10.91 -19.69
CA GLY A 128 6.60 11.65 -18.64
C GLY A 128 6.57 10.89 -17.31
N ARG A 129 6.30 9.58 -17.35
CA ARG A 129 6.33 8.73 -16.15
C ARG A 129 7.73 8.67 -15.52
N THR A 130 8.78 8.56 -16.34
CA THR A 130 10.17 8.59 -15.85
C THR A 130 10.53 9.94 -15.25
N GLN A 131 10.06 11.04 -15.83
CA GLN A 131 10.28 12.38 -15.28
C GLN A 131 9.59 12.55 -13.92
N ASP A 132 8.36 12.05 -13.78
CA ASP A 132 7.63 12.08 -12.49
C ASP A 132 8.41 11.30 -11.42
N VAL A 133 8.91 10.10 -11.77
CA VAL A 133 9.77 9.34 -10.86
C VAL A 133 11.05 10.11 -10.51
N ASN A 134 11.75 10.70 -11.49
CA ASN A 134 12.95 11.50 -11.23
C ASN A 134 12.67 12.65 -10.26
N ASN A 135 11.59 13.39 -10.48
CA ASN A 135 11.21 14.54 -9.66
C ASN A 135 10.88 14.11 -8.22
N VAL A 136 10.13 13.01 -8.05
CA VAL A 136 9.79 12.49 -6.72
C VAL A 136 11.01 11.91 -6.02
N CYS A 137 11.85 11.14 -6.73
CA CYS A 137 13.11 10.62 -6.18
C CYS A 137 14.02 11.76 -5.71
N GLY A 138 14.16 12.83 -6.49
CA GLY A 138 14.94 14.01 -6.10
C GLY A 138 14.45 14.60 -4.78
N LYS A 139 13.13 14.79 -4.63
CA LYS A 139 12.56 15.29 -3.37
C LYS A 139 12.82 14.37 -2.18
N ILE A 140 12.74 13.04 -2.36
CA ILE A 140 13.05 12.08 -1.28
C ILE A 140 14.52 12.20 -0.88
N VAL A 141 15.41 12.29 -1.87
CA VAL A 141 16.85 12.48 -1.64
C VAL A 141 17.12 13.75 -0.86
N ASP A 142 16.51 14.88 -1.24
CA ASP A 142 16.68 16.16 -0.55
C ASP A 142 16.22 16.08 0.92
N LEU A 143 15.09 15.40 1.18
CA LEU A 143 14.58 15.19 2.54
C LEU A 143 15.53 14.32 3.38
N LEU A 144 16.08 13.24 2.81
CA LEU A 144 17.01 12.35 3.52
C LEU A 144 18.37 13.03 3.77
N LEU A 145 18.88 13.82 2.81
CA LEU A 145 20.08 14.61 2.99
C LEU A 145 19.89 15.70 4.06
N SER A 146 18.72 16.33 4.11
CA SER A 146 18.38 17.26 5.18
C SER A 146 18.38 16.56 6.54
N LEU A 147 17.78 15.36 6.64
CA LEU A 147 17.75 14.56 7.87
C LEU A 147 19.17 14.24 8.37
N LYS A 148 20.07 13.89 7.45
CA LYS A 148 21.48 13.66 7.72
C LYS A 148 22.17 14.91 8.26
N GLN A 149 21.95 16.07 7.66
CA GLN A 149 22.59 17.32 8.08
C GLN A 149 22.10 17.80 9.46
N TYR A 150 20.80 17.69 9.74
CA TYR A 150 20.24 18.20 11.00
C TYR A 150 20.35 17.24 12.17
N VAL A 151 20.24 15.93 11.94
CA VAL A 151 20.11 14.91 13.00
C VAL A 151 21.25 13.88 12.95
N GLY A 152 22.03 13.83 11.87
CA GLY A 152 23.07 12.81 11.69
C GLY A 152 22.53 11.43 11.33
N ILE A 153 21.31 11.34 10.81
CA ILE A 153 20.70 10.07 10.41
C ILE A 153 21.16 9.70 9.00
N GLU A 154 21.70 8.49 8.87
CA GLU A 154 22.02 7.87 7.59
C GLU A 154 20.87 6.96 7.14
N ALA A 155 20.56 6.97 5.84
CA ALA A 155 19.47 6.20 5.25
C ALA A 155 19.85 5.65 3.88
N PHE A 156 19.23 4.53 3.51
CA PHE A 156 19.24 4.05 2.14
C PHE A 156 17.85 3.55 1.76
N PHE A 157 17.53 3.62 0.47
CA PHE A 157 16.26 3.12 -0.04
C PHE A 157 16.40 2.51 -1.44
N CYS A 158 15.44 1.67 -1.80
CA CYS A 158 15.27 1.12 -3.13
C CYS A 158 13.87 1.40 -3.65
N ILE A 159 13.75 1.88 -4.89
CA ILE A 159 12.48 2.06 -5.59
C ILE A 159 12.48 1.17 -6.83
N PHE A 160 11.46 0.34 -6.96
CA PHE A 160 11.25 -0.57 -8.08
C PHE A 160 9.81 -0.48 -8.58
N ARG A 161 9.56 -1.01 -9.77
CA ARG A 161 8.23 -1.00 -10.39
C ARG A 161 7.39 -2.19 -9.92
N ASN A 162 6.08 -1.96 -9.82
CA ASN A 162 5.08 -2.99 -9.55
C ASN A 162 4.29 -3.41 -10.82
N SER A 163 4.52 -2.76 -11.96
CA SER A 163 3.81 -3.05 -13.20
C SER A 163 4.80 -3.43 -14.31
N PRO A 164 4.51 -4.49 -15.10
CA PRO A 164 5.35 -4.84 -16.24
C PRO A 164 5.29 -3.78 -17.35
N ASN A 165 4.23 -2.96 -17.40
CA ASN A 165 3.96 -1.97 -18.45
C ASN A 165 4.82 -0.70 -18.36
N PHE A 166 5.54 -0.49 -17.26
CA PHE A 166 6.45 0.63 -17.10
C PHE A 166 7.87 0.09 -17.09
N HIS A 167 8.76 0.59 -17.93
CA HIS A 167 10.15 0.11 -17.95
C HIS A 167 11.05 1.08 -17.16
N MET A 168 11.58 0.58 -16.04
CA MET A 168 12.50 1.29 -15.15
C MET A 168 13.30 0.25 -14.35
N SER A 169 14.62 0.42 -14.30
CA SER A 169 15.47 -0.40 -13.43
C SER A 169 15.32 0.02 -11.96
N PRO A 170 15.48 -0.92 -10.99
CA PRO A 170 15.48 -0.60 -9.57
C PRO A 170 16.47 0.52 -9.25
N ARG A 171 16.02 1.54 -8.52
CA ARG A 171 16.84 2.69 -8.16
C ARG A 171 17.22 2.61 -6.71
N TRP A 172 18.53 2.56 -6.48
CA TRP A 172 19.09 2.55 -5.15
C TRP A 172 19.68 3.92 -4.83
N TYR A 173 19.46 4.36 -3.60
CA TYR A 173 20.06 5.55 -3.07
C TYR A 173 20.59 5.26 -1.68
N PHE A 174 21.80 5.74 -1.42
CA PHE A 174 22.46 5.67 -0.12
C PHE A 174 22.93 7.08 0.23
N THR A 175 22.64 7.54 1.44
CA THR A 175 23.19 8.81 1.95
C THR A 175 24.71 8.77 2.14
N LEU A 176 25.28 7.56 2.31
CA LEU A 176 26.70 7.25 2.25
C LEU A 176 26.92 5.98 1.43
N GLU A 177 27.75 6.06 0.39
CA GLU A 177 28.10 4.90 -0.44
C GLU A 177 28.81 3.78 0.35
N GLN A 178 29.50 4.13 1.44
CA GLN A 178 30.16 3.18 2.33
C GLN A 178 29.18 2.24 3.02
N ILE A 179 27.91 2.63 3.17
CA ILE A 179 26.86 1.75 3.71
C ILE A 179 26.69 0.55 2.79
N ASN A 180 26.67 0.77 1.47
CA ASN A 180 26.57 -0.34 0.53
C ASN A 180 27.79 -1.26 0.61
N GLN A 181 29.00 -0.70 0.73
CA GLN A 181 30.23 -1.50 0.87
C GLN A 181 30.22 -2.33 2.16
N TYR A 182 29.76 -1.73 3.26
CA TYR A 182 29.60 -2.41 4.54
C TYR A 182 28.58 -3.55 4.45
N LEU A 183 27.41 -3.31 3.86
CA LEU A 183 26.38 -4.32 3.63
C LEU A 183 26.89 -5.45 2.72
N ALA A 184 27.63 -5.10 1.66
CA ALA A 184 28.26 -6.08 0.77
C ALA A 184 29.28 -6.97 1.48
N THR A 185 29.96 -6.44 2.50
CA THR A 185 30.95 -7.18 3.28
C THR A 185 30.30 -8.07 4.34
N MET A 186 29.26 -7.56 5.01
CA MET A 186 28.64 -8.24 6.15
C MET A 186 27.54 -9.22 5.76
N ILE A 187 26.78 -8.92 4.71
CA ILE A 187 25.66 -9.74 4.26
C ILE A 187 26.12 -10.62 3.11
N GLN A 188 26.05 -11.94 3.32
CA GLN A 188 26.39 -12.90 2.29
C GLN A 188 25.46 -12.74 1.07
N ARG A 189 26.04 -12.68 -0.14
CA ARG A 189 25.30 -12.50 -1.41
C ARG A 189 24.54 -11.17 -1.52
N TRP A 190 25.00 -10.13 -0.82
CA TRP A 190 24.48 -8.79 -1.03
C TRP A 190 24.97 -8.22 -2.36
N GLU A 191 24.05 -8.16 -3.32
CA GLU A 191 24.29 -7.58 -4.65
C GLU A 191 23.07 -6.78 -5.05
N ILE A 192 23.25 -5.45 -5.11
CA ILE A 192 22.19 -4.47 -5.33
C ILE A 192 21.34 -4.82 -6.56
N ASP A 193 21.97 -5.16 -7.67
CA ASP A 193 21.27 -5.40 -8.94
C ASP A 193 20.42 -6.67 -8.87
N LYS A 194 20.96 -7.75 -8.28
CA LYS A 194 20.22 -9.00 -8.09
C LYS A 194 19.07 -8.82 -7.10
N ILE A 195 19.32 -8.15 -5.97
CA ILE A 195 18.30 -7.89 -4.96
C ILE A 195 17.19 -7.01 -5.56
N GLY A 196 17.57 -5.93 -6.26
CA GLY A 196 16.64 -5.05 -6.96
C GLY A 196 15.76 -5.83 -7.94
N ALA A 197 16.35 -6.65 -8.80
CA ALA A 197 15.63 -7.45 -9.79
C ALA A 197 14.70 -8.51 -9.13
N MET A 198 15.15 -9.15 -8.05
CA MET A 198 14.34 -10.13 -7.33
C MET A 198 13.12 -9.48 -6.65
N VAL A 199 13.32 -8.34 -5.99
CA VAL A 199 12.24 -7.60 -5.33
C VAL A 199 11.30 -6.97 -6.36
N GLU A 200 11.80 -6.50 -7.49
CA GLU A 200 10.99 -6.04 -8.61
C GLU A 200 10.13 -7.16 -9.19
N ALA A 201 10.71 -8.33 -9.46
CA ALA A 201 9.95 -9.50 -9.94
C ALA A 201 8.89 -9.93 -8.92
N PHE A 202 9.21 -9.85 -7.63
CA PHE A 202 8.27 -10.12 -6.54
C PHE A 202 7.11 -9.11 -6.52
N ALA A 203 7.40 -7.83 -6.71
CA ALA A 203 6.38 -6.79 -6.78
C ALA A 203 5.47 -7.03 -7.99
N ILE A 204 6.04 -7.20 -9.19
CA ILE A 204 5.29 -7.50 -10.43
C ILE A 204 4.40 -8.75 -10.28
N ALA A 205 4.84 -9.75 -9.49
CA ALA A 205 4.06 -10.93 -9.18
C ALA A 205 2.95 -10.70 -8.12
N GLY A 206 2.69 -9.45 -7.73
CA GLY A 206 1.64 -9.05 -6.80
C GLY A 206 2.01 -9.17 -5.33
N CYS A 207 3.31 -9.12 -4.98
CA CYS A 207 3.81 -9.20 -3.60
C CYS A 207 3.36 -10.45 -2.81
N ASN A 208 3.05 -11.54 -3.49
CA ASN A 208 2.61 -12.77 -2.84
C ASN A 208 3.80 -13.65 -2.44
N TYR A 209 4.23 -13.59 -1.18
CA TYR A 209 5.37 -14.36 -0.64
C TYR A 209 5.21 -15.87 -0.87
N MET A 210 3.98 -16.38 -0.81
CA MET A 210 3.63 -17.77 -1.09
C MET A 210 3.97 -18.23 -2.52
N ASN A 211 4.00 -17.32 -3.49
CA ASN A 211 4.36 -17.63 -4.88
C ASN A 211 5.88 -17.71 -5.07
N LEU A 212 6.67 -17.10 -4.17
CA LEU A 212 8.13 -17.14 -4.19
C LEU A 212 8.67 -18.50 -3.68
N LEU A 213 7.95 -19.12 -2.75
CA LEU A 213 8.33 -20.38 -2.12
C LEU A 213 8.16 -21.54 -3.10
N ARG A 214 9.19 -21.87 -3.90
CA ARG A 214 9.12 -22.96 -4.88
C ARG A 214 8.90 -24.35 -4.26
N ASN A 215 9.30 -24.54 -3.01
CA ASN A 215 9.23 -25.81 -2.31
C ASN A 215 7.93 -25.92 -1.49
N SER A 216 7.18 -27.00 -1.68
CA SER A 216 5.97 -27.31 -0.91
C SER A 216 6.22 -27.37 0.59
N LYS A 217 7.40 -27.82 1.02
CA LYS A 217 7.80 -27.84 2.44
C LYS A 217 7.93 -26.43 3.02
N LEU A 218 8.50 -25.50 2.25
CA LEU A 218 8.66 -24.12 2.69
C LEU A 218 7.31 -23.39 2.73
N LYS A 219 6.44 -23.65 1.75
CA LYS A 219 5.05 -23.16 1.76
C LYS A 219 4.30 -23.62 3.00
N ALA A 220 4.37 -24.93 3.30
CA ALA A 220 3.72 -25.48 4.49
C ALA A 220 4.30 -24.89 5.78
N ALA A 221 5.63 -24.76 5.88
CA ALA A 221 6.28 -24.17 7.06
C ALA A 221 5.85 -22.70 7.28
N PHE A 222 5.79 -21.90 6.21
CA PHE A 222 5.31 -20.52 6.27
C PHE A 222 3.85 -20.47 6.72
N LEU A 223 2.96 -21.25 6.11
CA LEU A 223 1.54 -21.29 6.48
C LEU A 223 1.34 -21.69 7.94
N LYS A 224 2.05 -22.72 8.41
CA LYS A 224 2.00 -23.16 9.81
C LYS A 224 2.44 -22.07 10.78
N ALA A 225 3.52 -21.35 10.45
CA ALA A 225 3.99 -20.23 11.25
C ALA A 225 2.94 -19.10 11.30
N SER A 226 2.39 -18.70 10.15
CA SER A 226 1.34 -17.68 10.07
C SER A 226 0.08 -18.06 10.85
N ILE A 227 -0.33 -19.34 10.80
CA ILE A 227 -1.46 -19.86 11.58
C ILE A 227 -1.16 -19.76 13.09
N CYS A 228 0.01 -20.21 13.53
CA CYS A 228 0.44 -20.11 14.93
C CYS A 228 0.40 -18.65 15.42
N ASP A 229 0.98 -17.73 14.65
CA ASP A 229 1.07 -16.32 15.01
C ASP A 229 -0.33 -15.69 15.12
N LYS A 230 -1.23 -15.97 14.16
CA LYS A 230 -2.61 -15.46 14.20
C LYS A 230 -3.43 -16.05 15.34
N ILE A 231 -3.30 -17.35 15.63
CA ILE A 231 -4.01 -17.97 16.76
C ILE A 231 -3.56 -17.33 18.09
N ASN A 232 -2.26 -17.15 18.28
CA ASN A 232 -1.75 -16.48 19.48
C ASN A 232 -2.21 -15.02 19.56
N ALA A 233 -2.23 -14.29 18.44
CA ALA A 233 -2.77 -12.94 18.40
C ALA A 233 -4.25 -12.89 18.81
N MET A 234 -5.09 -13.77 18.25
CA MET A 234 -6.51 -13.85 18.62
C MET A 234 -6.71 -14.24 20.09
N LEU A 235 -5.87 -15.14 20.62
CA LEU A 235 -5.90 -15.54 22.02
C LEU A 235 -5.57 -14.36 22.94
N VAL A 236 -4.52 -13.61 22.63
CA VAL A 236 -4.13 -12.41 23.40
C VAL A 236 -5.22 -11.36 23.34
N GLU A 237 -5.83 -11.16 22.18
CA GLU A 237 -6.90 -10.19 21.96
C GLU A 237 -8.15 -10.51 22.79
N ILE A 238 -8.66 -11.75 22.72
CA ILE A 238 -9.88 -12.13 23.45
C ILE A 238 -9.67 -12.24 24.96
N THR A 239 -8.47 -12.65 25.40
CA THR A 239 -8.17 -12.79 26.84
C THR A 239 -7.73 -11.49 27.49
N GLY A 240 -7.31 -10.49 26.70
CA GLY A 240 -6.68 -9.26 27.18
C GLY A 240 -5.32 -9.49 27.86
N ASN A 241 -4.73 -10.69 27.75
CA ASN A 241 -3.48 -11.05 28.40
C ASN A 241 -2.36 -11.22 27.36
N SER A 242 -1.42 -10.27 27.33
CA SER A 242 -0.27 -10.29 26.42
C SER A 242 0.69 -11.46 26.60
N LYS A 243 0.59 -12.19 27.72
CA LYS A 243 1.40 -13.38 28.01
C LYS A 243 0.64 -14.69 27.81
N ALA A 244 -0.59 -14.64 27.30
CA ALA A 244 -1.32 -15.85 26.97
C ALA A 244 -0.60 -16.59 25.84
N VAL A 245 -0.30 -17.87 26.07
CA VAL A 245 0.33 -18.76 25.08
C VAL A 245 -0.61 -19.93 24.86
N MET A 246 -0.80 -20.31 23.60
CA MET A 246 -1.67 -21.41 23.23
C MET A 246 -1.10 -22.75 23.70
N ASN A 247 -1.90 -23.54 24.43
CA ASN A 247 -1.60 -24.92 24.78
C ASN A 247 -2.57 -25.87 24.05
N TYR A 248 -2.04 -26.68 23.13
CA TYR A 248 -2.83 -27.63 22.35
C TYR A 248 -3.03 -28.99 23.06
N ALA A 249 -2.09 -29.42 23.90
CA ALA A 249 -2.17 -30.69 24.61
C ALA A 249 -3.18 -30.63 25.77
N SER A 250 -3.12 -29.54 26.54
CA SER A 250 -4.01 -29.27 27.67
C SER A 250 -5.04 -28.19 27.32
N PHE A 251 -5.57 -28.22 26.10
CA PHE A 251 -6.45 -27.17 25.58
C PHE A 251 -7.68 -26.94 26.47
N GLU A 252 -8.34 -28.02 26.89
CA GLU A 252 -9.56 -27.92 27.71
C GLU A 252 -9.27 -27.26 29.07
N SER A 253 -8.21 -27.64 29.76
CA SER A 253 -7.90 -27.11 31.11
C SER A 253 -7.25 -25.73 31.07
N GLU A 254 -6.22 -25.54 30.24
CA GLU A 254 -5.39 -24.34 30.25
C GLU A 254 -5.93 -23.20 29.39
N ILE A 255 -6.77 -23.50 28.40
CA ILE A 255 -7.37 -22.48 27.53
C ILE A 255 -8.87 -22.36 27.82
N VAL A 256 -9.62 -23.44 27.64
CA VAL A 256 -11.08 -23.40 27.71
C VAL A 256 -11.57 -23.09 29.12
N LEU A 257 -11.13 -23.84 30.12
CA LEU A 257 -11.57 -23.65 31.51
C LEU A 257 -10.94 -22.40 32.15
N ARG A 258 -9.66 -22.14 31.87
CA ARG A 258 -8.92 -21.00 32.44
C ARG A 258 -9.45 -19.65 31.95
N TYR A 259 -9.67 -19.50 30.65
CA TYR A 259 -10.07 -18.23 30.04
C TYR A 259 -11.55 -18.17 29.67
N ARG A 260 -12.29 -19.27 29.79
CA ARG A 260 -13.71 -19.38 29.42
C ARG A 260 -13.94 -19.03 27.94
N ILE A 261 -13.06 -19.52 27.08
CA ILE A 261 -13.13 -19.30 25.63
C ILE A 261 -13.12 -20.65 24.91
N GLN A 262 -13.79 -20.73 23.77
CA GLN A 262 -13.70 -21.89 22.88
C GLN A 262 -13.30 -21.43 21.49
N LEU A 263 -12.55 -22.27 20.76
CA LEU A 263 -12.28 -22.03 19.36
C LEU A 263 -13.38 -22.68 18.52
N ILE A 264 -13.98 -21.92 17.61
CA ILE A 264 -15.01 -22.38 16.69
C ILE A 264 -14.49 -22.24 15.26
N GLY A 265 -14.93 -23.13 14.35
CA GLY A 265 -14.64 -23.01 12.92
C GLY A 265 -13.28 -23.55 12.48
N TRP A 266 -12.67 -24.44 13.26
CA TRP A 266 -11.45 -25.14 12.87
C TRP A 266 -11.71 -26.06 11.68
N THR A 267 -11.00 -25.83 10.57
CA THR A 267 -11.23 -26.54 9.30
C THR A 267 -10.30 -27.71 9.06
N ALA A 268 -9.24 -27.90 9.86
CA ALA A 268 -8.33 -29.03 9.68
C ALA A 268 -8.87 -30.30 10.33
N ASP A 269 -8.62 -31.45 9.70
CA ASP A 269 -9.17 -32.76 10.08
C ASP A 269 -8.86 -33.16 11.52
N LYS A 270 -7.72 -32.71 12.05
CA LYS A 270 -7.27 -33.02 13.41
C LYS A 270 -6.99 -31.73 14.17
N TRP A 271 -7.49 -31.67 15.41
CA TRP A 271 -7.09 -30.67 16.38
C TRP A 271 -5.73 -31.03 16.97
N THR A 272 -4.68 -30.34 16.51
CA THR A 272 -3.30 -30.48 17.00
C THR A 272 -2.57 -29.15 16.87
N ASN A 273 -1.35 -29.09 17.42
CA ASN A 273 -0.45 -27.97 17.17
C ASN A 273 -0.26 -27.78 15.65
N PRO A 274 -0.37 -26.55 15.11
CA PRO A 274 -0.18 -26.28 13.69
C PRO A 274 1.15 -26.80 13.13
N SER A 275 2.19 -26.85 13.95
CA SER A 275 3.50 -27.41 13.57
C SER A 275 3.42 -28.89 13.17
N GLU A 276 2.52 -29.64 13.81
CA GLU A 276 2.31 -31.08 13.63
C GLU A 276 1.30 -31.41 12.52
N LEU A 277 0.60 -30.40 11.96
CA LEU A 277 -0.32 -30.62 10.85
C LEU A 277 0.41 -31.20 9.63
N SER A 278 -0.33 -31.79 8.70
CA SER A 278 0.23 -32.27 7.43
C SER A 278 0.88 -31.11 6.65
N ASN A 279 1.86 -31.44 5.80
CA ASN A 279 2.47 -30.47 4.87
C ASN A 279 1.62 -30.25 3.60
N ALA A 280 0.37 -30.71 3.60
CA ALA A 280 -0.58 -30.43 2.54
C ALA A 280 -0.93 -28.94 2.53
N VAL A 281 -0.61 -28.26 1.42
CA VAL A 281 -0.75 -26.79 1.31
C VAL A 281 -2.22 -26.36 1.29
N ALA A 282 -3.09 -27.09 0.58
CA ALA A 282 -4.49 -26.69 0.43
C ALA A 282 -5.28 -26.67 1.76
N PRO A 283 -5.21 -27.69 2.64
CA PRO A 283 -5.84 -27.64 3.96
C PRO A 283 -5.29 -26.53 4.86
N LEU A 284 -3.97 -26.29 4.82
CA LEU A 284 -3.35 -25.20 5.59
C LEU A 284 -3.82 -23.83 5.11
N GLN A 285 -3.96 -23.64 3.79
CA GLN A 285 -4.48 -22.41 3.21
C GLN A 285 -5.95 -22.19 3.62
N GLN A 286 -6.78 -23.22 3.53
CA GLN A 286 -8.18 -23.15 3.96
C GLN A 286 -8.32 -22.77 5.44
N LEU A 287 -7.45 -23.30 6.30
CA LEU A 287 -7.43 -22.94 7.72
C LEU A 287 -6.98 -21.49 7.93
N LEU A 288 -5.94 -21.04 7.23
CA LEU A 288 -5.50 -19.66 7.30
C LEU A 288 -6.60 -18.69 6.82
N ASP A 289 -7.22 -18.98 5.68
CA ASP A 289 -8.31 -18.18 5.11
C ASP A 289 -9.53 -18.16 6.06
N ALA A 290 -9.84 -19.27 6.73
CA ALA A 290 -10.91 -19.33 7.73
C ALA A 290 -10.61 -18.44 8.94
N ILE A 291 -9.35 -18.40 9.39
CA ILE A 291 -8.91 -17.50 10.46
C ILE A 291 -9.01 -16.04 10.02
N GLU A 292 -8.54 -15.71 8.81
CA GLU A 292 -8.55 -14.33 8.29
C GLU A 292 -9.95 -13.77 8.04
N ASN A 293 -10.86 -14.61 7.53
CA ASN A 293 -12.24 -14.23 7.30
C ASN A 293 -13.11 -14.29 8.58
N GLY A 294 -12.51 -14.65 9.73
CA GLY A 294 -13.20 -14.75 11.01
C GLY A 294 -14.15 -15.94 11.14
N ALA A 295 -14.13 -16.88 10.19
CA ALA A 295 -14.87 -18.15 10.27
C ALA A 295 -14.28 -19.06 11.37
N CYS A 296 -12.96 -19.02 11.56
CA CYS A 296 -12.25 -19.63 12.66
C CYS A 296 -11.86 -18.57 13.69
N ARG A 297 -12.51 -18.53 14.85
CA ARG A 297 -12.26 -17.52 15.89
C ARG A 297 -12.48 -18.07 17.30
N PHE A 298 -11.92 -17.38 18.29
CA PHE A 298 -12.27 -17.62 19.69
C PHE A 298 -13.58 -16.92 20.04
N GLU A 299 -14.41 -17.57 20.84
CA GLU A 299 -15.62 -17.00 21.41
C GLU A 299 -15.69 -17.27 22.91
N HIS A 300 -16.25 -16.33 23.67
CA HIS A 300 -16.50 -16.53 25.10
C HIS A 300 -17.60 -17.56 25.30
N LEU A 301 -17.36 -18.50 26.21
CA LEU A 301 -18.35 -19.47 26.63
C LEU A 301 -19.45 -18.81 27.45
N ALA A 302 -20.71 -19.13 27.12
CA ALA A 302 -21.83 -18.76 27.95
C ALA A 302 -21.75 -19.50 29.30
N SER A 303 -22.25 -18.87 30.38
CA SER A 303 -22.08 -19.39 31.75
C SER A 303 -22.65 -20.80 31.95
N HIS A 304 -23.72 -21.16 31.23
CA HIS A 304 -24.34 -22.48 31.30
C HIS A 304 -23.54 -23.56 30.55
N GLU A 305 -22.91 -23.21 29.43
CA GLU A 305 -22.03 -24.12 28.68
C GLU A 305 -20.74 -24.37 29.44
N PHE A 306 -20.20 -23.33 30.10
CA PHE A 306 -19.02 -23.42 30.93
C PHE A 306 -19.24 -24.36 32.13
N THR A 307 -20.37 -24.26 32.85
CA THR A 307 -20.65 -25.15 33.99
C THR A 307 -20.84 -26.59 33.55
N ALA A 308 -21.49 -26.83 32.41
CA ALA A 308 -21.63 -28.16 31.84
C ALA A 308 -20.28 -28.77 31.43
N ARG A 309 -19.43 -28.00 30.73
CA ARG A 309 -18.07 -28.44 30.35
C ARG A 309 -17.18 -28.69 31.56
N LYS A 310 -17.23 -27.81 32.56
CA LYS A 310 -16.48 -27.97 33.80
C LYS A 310 -16.88 -29.24 34.54
N LYS A 311 -18.19 -29.50 34.68
CA LYS A 311 -18.69 -30.72 35.33
C LYS A 311 -18.21 -31.98 34.60
N LYS A 312 -18.27 -31.97 33.26
CA LYS A 312 -17.79 -33.10 32.44
C LYS A 312 -16.27 -33.32 32.60
N TYR A 313 -15.49 -32.23 32.61
CA TYR A 313 -14.05 -32.31 32.85
C TYR A 313 -13.74 -32.86 34.24
N ASP A 314 -14.41 -32.37 35.28
CA ASP A 314 -14.24 -32.85 36.65
C ASP A 314 -14.62 -34.35 36.78
N GLU A 315 -15.66 -34.80 36.07
CA GLU A 315 -16.04 -36.22 35.97
C GLU A 315 -14.98 -37.07 35.26
N ASP A 316 -14.39 -36.57 34.16
CA ASP A 316 -13.36 -37.28 33.41
C ASP A 316 -12.00 -37.33 34.16
N VAL A 317 -11.68 -36.29 34.95
CA VAL A 317 -10.54 -36.28 35.89
C VAL A 317 -10.77 -37.28 37.01
N ALA A 318 -11.97 -37.30 37.61
CA ALA A 318 -12.32 -38.27 38.65
C ALA A 318 -12.31 -39.73 38.14
N ALA A 319 -12.63 -39.93 36.86
CA ALA A 319 -12.55 -41.22 36.18
C ALA A 319 -11.13 -41.60 35.69
N GLY A 320 -10.13 -40.73 35.90
CA GLY A 320 -8.74 -40.96 35.51
C GLY A 320 -8.49 -40.99 34.00
N ARG A 321 -9.39 -40.41 33.19
CA ARG A 321 -9.29 -40.41 31.71
C ARG A 321 -8.49 -39.23 31.16
N VAL A 322 -8.32 -38.19 31.97
CA VAL A 322 -7.58 -36.97 31.64
C VAL A 322 -6.66 -36.66 32.82
N ALA A 323 -5.40 -36.32 32.55
CA ALA A 323 -4.38 -35.98 33.54
C ALA A 323 -4.30 -34.47 33.80
#